data_AF-A0A154QH65-F1
#
_entry.id   AF-A0A154QH65-F1
#
_cell.length_a   1.000
_cell.length_b   1.000
_cell.length_c   1.000
_cell.angle_alpha   90.00
_cell.angle_beta   90.00
_cell.angle_gamma   90.00
#
_symmetry.space_group_name_H-M   'P 1'
#
loop_
_entity.id
_entity.type
_entity.pdbx_description
1 polymer ?
#
loop_
_entity_poly.entity_id
_entity_poly.type
_entity_poly.pdbx_seq_one_letter_code
_entity_poly.pdbx_strand_id
1 'polypeptide(L)'
;MWTRASAGVVPGFLLAAALVGLVSWLLPGSWESTMLVGLTVFFPLWIGVVCSAFRFSSGARAWGWLSALALSVLGLLWLLQLSGWVR
;
A
#
# COMPACT_ATOMS: atom_id res chain seq x y z
N MET A 1 -6.17 8.63 -19.83
CA MET A 1 -4.86 8.19 -19.26
C MET A 1 -4.64 8.77 -17.87
N TRP A 2 -4.90 10.06 -17.67
CA TRP A 2 -4.85 10.74 -16.36
C TRP A 2 -5.62 10.05 -15.22
N THR A 3 -6.81 9.52 -15.48
CA THR A 3 -7.61 8.80 -14.45
C THR A 3 -6.93 7.52 -13.94
N ARG A 4 -6.09 6.90 -14.76
CA ARG A 4 -5.32 5.69 -14.38
C ARG A 4 -4.06 6.08 -13.61
N ALA A 5 -3.41 7.16 -14.05
CA ALA A 5 -2.29 7.75 -13.33
C ALA A 5 -2.72 8.22 -11.93
N SER A 6 -3.87 8.89 -11.80
CA SER A 6 -4.40 9.31 -10.50
C SER A 6 -4.80 8.14 -9.61
N ALA A 7 -5.24 7.01 -10.18
CA ALA A 7 -5.45 5.77 -9.42
C ALA A 7 -4.13 5.20 -8.88
N GLY A 8 -3.07 5.18 -9.69
CA GLY A 8 -1.75 4.77 -9.22
C GLY A 8 -1.21 5.70 -8.13
N VAL A 9 -1.42 7.01 -8.29
CA VAL A 9 -0.89 8.02 -7.37
C VAL A 9 -1.65 8.03 -6.05
N VAL A 10 -2.98 8.09 -6.05
CA VAL A 10 -3.76 8.28 -4.82
C VAL A 10 -4.01 6.95 -4.10
N PRO A 11 -4.86 6.02 -4.60
CA PRO A 11 -5.04 4.75 -3.92
C PRO A 11 -3.79 3.87 -3.95
N GLY A 12 -2.94 3.98 -4.98
CA GLY A 12 -1.68 3.24 -4.99
C GLY A 12 -0.68 3.70 -3.92
N PHE A 13 -0.64 4.99 -3.57
CA PHE A 13 0.17 5.49 -2.45
C PHE A 13 -0.31 4.92 -1.13
N LEU A 14 -1.63 4.96 -0.89
CA LEU A 14 -2.24 4.40 0.31
C LEU A 14 -1.98 2.89 0.43
N LEU A 15 -2.12 2.17 -0.66
CA LEU A 15 -1.83 0.74 -0.72
C LEU A 15 -0.35 0.46 -0.38
N ALA A 16 0.58 1.20 -0.97
CA ALA A 16 2.01 1.01 -0.72
C ALA A 16 2.37 1.31 0.74
N ALA A 17 1.81 2.38 1.32
CA ALA A 17 2.06 2.76 2.70
C ALA A 17 1.51 1.71 3.68
N ALA A 18 0.29 1.23 3.40
CA ALA A 18 -0.34 0.19 4.19
C ALA A 18 0.41 -1.15 4.10
N LEU A 19 0.90 -1.52 2.92
CA LEU A 19 1.72 -2.74 2.75
C LEU A 19 3.04 -2.63 3.49
N VAL A 20 3.75 -1.51 3.37
CA VAL A 20 5.00 -1.27 4.11
C VAL A 20 4.75 -1.33 5.61
N GLY A 21 3.69 -0.68 6.11
CA GLY A 21 3.31 -0.76 7.52
C GLY A 21 3.02 -2.19 7.97
N LEU A 22 2.23 -2.94 7.20
CA LEU A 22 1.85 -4.31 7.53
C LEU A 22 3.08 -5.24 7.58
N VAL A 23 3.95 -5.13 6.58
CA VAL A 23 5.21 -5.88 6.51
C VAL A 23 6.12 -5.50 7.67
N SER A 24 6.21 -4.20 8.02
CA SER A 24 7.03 -3.75 9.13
C SER A 24 6.62 -4.34 10.48
N TRP A 25 5.34 -4.62 10.67
CA TRP A 25 4.82 -5.28 11.86
C TRP A 25 4.91 -6.82 11.83
N LEU A 26 4.99 -7.43 10.64
CA LEU A 26 5.18 -8.88 10.50
C LEU A 26 6.64 -9.33 10.65
N LEU A 27 7.61 -8.47 10.30
CA LEU A 27 9.02 -8.83 10.36
C LEU A 27 9.53 -8.83 11.81
N PRO A 28 10.19 -9.91 12.26
CA PRO A 28 10.85 -9.93 13.55
C PRO A 28 12.08 -9.01 13.52
N GLY A 29 12.09 -7.97 14.35
CA GLY A 29 13.20 -7.01 14.41
C GLY A 29 12.86 -5.75 15.19
N SER A 30 13.85 -4.88 15.39
CA SER A 30 13.62 -3.55 15.96
C SER A 30 12.79 -2.71 14.99
N TRP A 31 11.74 -2.07 15.50
CA TRP A 31 10.81 -1.27 14.69
C TRP A 31 11.51 -0.18 13.87
N GLU A 32 12.59 0.42 14.41
CA GLU A 32 13.42 1.41 13.71
C GLU A 32 14.09 0.85 12.46
N SER A 33 14.69 -0.34 12.56
CA SER A 33 15.37 -0.97 11.42
C SER A 33 14.37 -1.29 10.32
N THR A 34 13.23 -1.86 10.69
CA THR A 34 12.19 -2.23 9.72
C THR A 34 11.52 -1.00 9.10
N MET A 35 11.34 0.11 9.84
CA MET A 35 10.85 1.37 9.28
C MET A 35 11.80 1.95 8.23
N LEU A 36 13.11 1.96 8.48
CA LEU A 36 14.10 2.48 7.53
C LEU A 36 14.11 1.68 6.21
N VAL A 37 14.10 0.34 6.31
CA VAL A 37 13.97 -0.54 5.16
C VAL A 37 12.63 -0.32 4.45
N GLY A 38 11.54 -0.20 5.23
CA GLY A 38 10.21 0.08 4.73
C GLY A 38 10.14 1.37 3.92
N LEU A 39 10.74 2.45 4.43
CA LEU A 39 10.78 3.75 3.75
C LEU A 39 11.58 3.70 2.44
N THR A 40 12.64 2.88 2.42
CA THR A 40 13.47 2.67 1.23
C THR A 40 12.73 1.87 0.16
N VAL A 41 11.97 0.84 0.56
CA VAL A 41 11.19 -0.02 -0.34
C VAL A 41 9.85 0.62 -0.74
N PHE A 42 9.37 1.59 0.04
CA PHE A 42 8.10 2.29 -0.22
C PHE A 42 8.03 2.89 -1.62
N PHE A 43 9.03 3.69 -2.00
CA PHE A 43 9.06 4.34 -3.32
C PHE A 43 9.06 3.36 -4.49
N PRO A 44 9.96 2.35 -4.56
CA PRO A 44 9.94 1.39 -5.65
C PRO A 44 8.65 0.56 -5.68
N LEU A 45 8.09 0.21 -4.51
CA LEU A 45 6.83 -0.50 -4.42
C LEU A 45 5.68 0.37 -4.96
N TRP A 46 5.60 1.63 -4.55
CA TRP A 46 4.60 2.58 -5.04
C TRP A 46 4.71 2.81 -6.55
N ILE A 47 5.92 2.98 -7.08
CA ILE A 47 6.15 3.10 -8.52
C ILE A 47 5.68 1.83 -9.25
N GLY A 48 5.96 0.64 -8.72
CA GLY A 48 5.44 -0.62 -9.25
C GLY A 48 3.90 -0.65 -9.30
N VAL A 49 3.24 -0.16 -8.25
CA VAL A 49 1.77 -0.02 -8.21
C VAL A 49 1.28 0.98 -9.26
N VAL A 50 1.92 2.13 -9.41
CA VAL A 50 1.60 3.12 -10.46
C VAL A 50 1.74 2.50 -11.86
N CYS A 51 2.83 1.78 -12.12
CA CYS A 51 3.03 1.06 -13.38
C CYS A 51 1.93 0.00 -13.62
N SER A 52 1.52 -0.72 -12.58
CA SER A 52 0.41 -1.69 -12.67
C SER A 52 -0.94 -1.05 -13.00
N ALA A 53 -1.18 0.20 -12.59
CA ALA A 53 -2.39 0.95 -12.94
C ALA A 53 -2.52 1.13 -14.47
N PHE A 54 -1.38 1.19 -15.18
CA PHE A 54 -1.30 1.21 -16.63
C PHE A 54 -1.50 -0.16 -17.31
N ARG A 55 -1.82 -1.23 -16.57
CA ARG A 55 -2.32 -2.50 -17.15
C ARG A 55 -3.85 -2.57 -17.28
N PHE A 56 -4.61 -1.78 -16.51
CA PHE A 56 -6.08 -1.84 -16.52
C PHE A 56 -6.72 -1.18 -17.74
N SER A 57 -7.70 -1.83 -18.37
CA SER A 57 -8.36 -1.28 -19.57
C SER A 57 -9.11 0.04 -19.33
N SER A 58 -9.56 0.33 -18.10
CA SER A 58 -10.27 1.57 -17.76
C SER A 58 -9.79 2.21 -16.45
N GLY A 59 -9.89 3.55 -16.38
CA GLY A 59 -9.56 4.32 -15.17
C GLY A 59 -10.44 3.99 -13.97
N ALA A 60 -11.73 3.76 -14.21
CA ALA A 60 -12.67 3.35 -13.17
C ALA A 60 -12.35 1.97 -12.58
N ARG A 61 -11.94 1.00 -13.41
CA ARG A 61 -11.49 -0.31 -12.92
C ARG A 61 -10.18 -0.20 -12.13
N ALA A 62 -9.23 0.61 -12.60
CA ALA A 62 -7.98 0.85 -11.88
C ALA A 62 -8.26 1.45 -10.49
N TRP A 63 -9.14 2.45 -10.42
CA TRP A 63 -9.60 3.02 -9.16
C TRP A 63 -10.28 1.99 -8.27
N GLY A 64 -11.28 1.27 -8.78
CA GLY A 64 -12.00 0.26 -8.02
C GLY A 64 -11.08 -0.80 -7.41
N TRP A 65 -10.17 -1.36 -8.21
CA TRP A 65 -9.23 -2.38 -7.73
C TRP A 65 -8.19 -1.83 -6.74
N LEU A 66 -7.55 -0.70 -7.06
CA LEU A 66 -6.51 -0.13 -6.18
C LEU A 66 -7.10 0.39 -4.88
N SER A 67 -8.27 1.05 -4.92
CA SER A 67 -8.97 1.49 -3.71
C SER A 67 -9.46 0.30 -2.88
N ALA A 68 -10.01 -0.75 -3.50
CA ALA A 68 -10.42 -1.96 -2.78
C ALA A 68 -9.21 -2.61 -2.08
N LEU A 69 -8.10 -2.81 -2.80
CA LEU A 69 -6.86 -3.34 -2.23
C LEU A 69 -6.34 -2.46 -1.09
N ALA A 70 -6.29 -1.13 -1.29
CA ALA A 70 -5.85 -0.20 -0.26
C ALA A 70 -6.70 -0.33 1.01
N LEU A 71 -8.02 -0.32 0.87
CA LEU A 71 -8.96 -0.50 1.98
C LEU A 71 -8.81 -1.87 2.66
N SER A 72 -8.58 -2.94 1.90
CA SER A 72 -8.35 -4.27 2.48
C SER A 72 -7.10 -4.31 3.34
N VAL A 73 -5.96 -3.77 2.87
CA VAL A 73 -4.71 -3.77 3.64
C VAL A 73 -4.78 -2.82 4.83
N LEU A 74 -5.38 -1.64 4.66
CA LEU A 74 -5.66 -0.71 5.76
C LEU A 74 -6.58 -1.34 6.82
N GLY A 75 -7.64 -2.02 6.40
CA GLY A 75 -8.53 -2.74 7.29
C GLY A 75 -7.83 -3.86 8.05
N LEU A 76 -6.89 -4.56 7.40
CA LEU A 76 -6.05 -5.59 8.03
C LEU A 76 -5.10 -5.00 9.07
N LEU A 77 -4.45 -3.88 8.75
CA LEU A 77 -3.65 -3.11 9.72
C LEU A 77 -4.49 -2.64 10.91
N TRP A 78 -5.69 -2.15 10.65
CA TRP A 78 -6.61 -1.69 11.69
C TRP A 78 -7.08 -2.83 12.59
N LEU A 79 -7.35 -4.01 12.02
CA LEU A 79 -7.64 -5.23 12.78
C LEU A 79 -6.45 -5.67 13.64
N LEU A 80 -5.22 -5.57 13.11
CA LEU A 80 -4.00 -5.84 13.88
C LEU A 80 -3.83 -4.87 15.05
N GLN A 81 -4.11 -3.58 14.83
CA GLN A 81 -4.12 -2.58 15.90
C GLN A 81 -5.18 -2.89 16.97
N LEU A 82 -6.39 -3.24 16.56
CA LEU A 82 -7.47 -3.62 17.48
C LEU A 82 -7.16 -4.88 18.29
N SER A 83 -6.42 -5.83 17.70
CA SER A 83 -5.99 -7.04 18.41
C SER A 83 -4.94 -6.77 19.49
N GLY A 84 -4.39 -5.55 19.56
CA GLY A 84 -3.36 -5.16 20.52
C GLY A 84 -1.96 -5.71 20.23
N TRP A 85 -1.78 -6.39 19.09
CA TRP A 85 -0.49 -6.89 18.61
C TRP A 85 0.44 -5.77 18.13
N VAL A 86 -0.15 -4.64 17.74
CA VAL A 86 0.50 -3.51 17.10
C VAL A 86 0.12 -2.25 17.88
N ARG A 87 1.10 -1.51 18.40
CA ARG A 87 0.89 -0.34 19.27
C ARG A 87 1.61 0.90 18.76
#